data_AF-A0A7S3S3Q6-F1
#
_entry.id   AF-A0A7S3S3Q6-F1
#
_cell.length_a   1.000
_cell.length_b   1.000
_cell.length_c   1.000
_cell.angle_alpha   90.00
_cell.angle_beta   90.00
_cell.angle_gamma   90.00
#
_symmetry.space_group_name_H-M   'P 1'
#
loop_
_entity.id
_entity.type
_entity.pdbx_description
1 polymer ?
#
loop_
_entity_poly.entity_id
_entity_poly.type
_entity_poly.pdbx_seq_one_letter_code
_entity_poly.pdbx_strand_id
1 'polypeptide(L)'
;SGTSLIAPPGYALMQLSEMIPPIKEDCSNLHELPTLTFMIDGKPFQLPPQAYVMRVTGATLEANDIWDILFFKPKIRKLDMCMPAFMQIDMASKHGPIWIMGMPFLRYYHTTFDRTE
;
A
#
# COMPACT_ATOMS: atom_id res chain seq x y z
N SER A 1 -4.58 -15.84 -3.78
CA SER A 1 -5.13 -14.56 -3.30
C SER A 1 -4.00 -13.85 -2.57
N GLY A 2 -3.39 -12.75 -2.99
CA GLY A 2 -3.48 -11.89 -4.16
C GLY A 2 -2.54 -10.73 -3.82
N THR A 3 -1.50 -10.45 -4.60
CA THR A 3 -0.41 -9.49 -4.27
C THR A 3 -0.83 -8.02 -4.33
N SER A 4 -2.14 -7.75 -4.25
CA SER A 4 -2.72 -6.43 -4.52
C SER A 4 -2.67 -5.54 -3.28
N LEU A 5 -2.44 -4.25 -3.53
CA LEU A 5 -2.60 -3.17 -2.56
C LEU A 5 -4.09 -2.89 -2.32
N ILE A 6 -4.43 -2.02 -1.37
CA ILE A 6 -5.80 -1.49 -1.30
C ILE A 6 -6.00 -0.56 -2.50
N ALA A 7 -7.00 -0.82 -3.32
CA ALA A 7 -7.24 -0.05 -4.53
C ALA A 7 -8.58 0.71 -4.49
N PRO A 8 -8.59 1.98 -4.05
CA PRO A 8 -9.74 2.87 -4.18
C PRO A 8 -9.90 3.45 -5.60
N PRO A 9 -11.12 3.90 -5.97
CA PRO A 9 -11.33 4.84 -7.05
C PRO A 9 -10.54 6.15 -6.86
N GLY A 10 -10.21 6.85 -7.94
CA GLY A 10 -9.39 8.07 -7.88
C GLY A 10 -9.93 9.14 -6.95
N TYR A 11 -11.25 9.37 -6.92
CA TYR A 11 -11.86 10.36 -6.01
C TYR A 11 -11.65 9.99 -4.53
N ALA A 12 -11.71 8.71 -4.19
CA ALA A 12 -11.54 8.23 -2.83
C ALA A 12 -10.06 8.20 -2.43
N LEU A 13 -9.16 7.91 -3.37
CA LEU A 13 -7.73 8.05 -3.14
C LEU A 13 -7.35 9.50 -2.83
N MET A 14 -7.95 10.46 -3.55
CA MET A 14 -7.72 11.88 -3.31
C MET A 14 -8.16 12.28 -1.90
N GLN A 15 -9.33 11.85 -1.45
CA GLN A 15 -9.80 12.06 -0.07
C GLN A 15 -8.87 11.41 0.97
N LEU A 16 -8.39 10.19 0.70
CA LEU A 16 -7.42 9.53 1.57
C LEU A 16 -6.10 10.31 1.65
N SER A 17 -5.64 10.87 0.53
CA SER A 17 -4.41 11.65 0.48
C SER A 17 -4.48 12.97 1.25
N GLU A 18 -5.69 13.55 1.38
CA GLU A 18 -5.91 14.75 2.21
C GLU A 18 -5.92 14.43 3.70
N MET A 19 -6.37 13.23 4.08
CA MET A 19 -6.45 12.80 5.49
C MET A 19 -5.13 12.22 6.02
N ILE A 20 -4.34 11.59 5.17
CA ILE A 20 -3.09 10.92 5.56
C ILE A 20 -1.93 11.91 5.37
N PRO A 21 -1.25 12.34 6.45
CA PRO A 21 -0.10 13.22 6.31
C PRO A 21 1.05 12.49 5.58
N PRO A 22 2.02 13.23 5.00
CA PRO A 22 3.14 12.63 4.30
C PRO A 22 3.89 11.61 5.16
N ILE A 23 4.02 10.39 4.66
CA ILE A 23 4.73 9.30 5.35
C ILE A 23 6.22 9.49 5.10
N LYS A 24 7.02 9.59 6.16
CA LYS A 24 8.48 9.68 6.03
C LYS A 24 9.06 8.34 5.57
N GLU A 25 10.08 8.40 4.71
CA GLU A 25 10.76 7.20 4.21
C GLU A 25 11.30 6.32 5.35
N ASP A 26 11.82 6.91 6.42
CA ASP A 26 12.34 6.19 7.59
C ASP A 26 11.27 5.60 8.53
N CYS A 27 9.99 5.74 8.18
CA CYS A 27 8.84 5.32 8.99
C CYS A 27 8.74 6.04 10.35
N SER A 28 9.50 7.11 10.59
CA SER A 28 9.60 7.72 11.93
C SER A 28 8.32 8.40 12.40
N ASN A 29 7.39 8.75 11.50
CA ASN A 29 6.11 9.36 11.84
C ASN A 29 4.91 8.40 11.78
N LEU A 30 5.15 7.07 11.75
CA LEU A 30 4.07 6.08 11.62
C LEU A 30 2.98 6.20 12.71
N HIS A 31 3.38 6.62 13.92
CA HIS A 31 2.50 6.80 15.06
C HIS A 31 1.64 8.06 14.99
N GLU A 32 1.96 9.01 14.11
CA GLU A 32 1.19 10.22 13.87
C GLU A 32 0.07 10.01 12.84
N LEU A 33 0.10 8.89 12.11
CA LEU A 33 -0.86 8.61 11.04
C LEU A 33 -2.22 8.16 11.62
N PRO A 34 -3.34 8.46 10.95
CA PRO A 34 -4.67 8.14 11.45
C PRO A 34 -5.01 6.65 11.32
N THR A 35 -5.86 6.13 12.19
CA THR A 35 -6.54 4.85 11.96
C THR A 35 -7.69 5.06 10.98
N LEU A 36 -7.68 4.34 9.86
CA LEU A 36 -8.74 4.41 8.85
C LEU A 36 -9.92 3.53 9.26
N THR A 37 -11.14 3.95 9.00
CA THR A 37 -12.34 3.14 9.28
C THR A 37 -13.12 2.89 8.00
N PHE A 38 -13.30 1.61 7.65
CA PHE A 38 -14.08 1.16 6.51
C PHE A 38 -15.43 0.64 6.98
N MET A 39 -16.51 1.07 6.33
CA MET A 39 -17.85 0.54 6.60
C MET A 39 -18.15 -0.60 5.63
N ILE A 40 -18.26 -1.82 6.14
CA ILE A 40 -18.60 -3.01 5.35
C ILE A 40 -19.86 -3.61 5.96
N ASP A 41 -20.95 -3.63 5.20
CA ASP A 41 -22.25 -4.12 5.67
C ASP A 41 -22.70 -3.43 6.98
N GLY A 42 -22.55 -2.11 7.05
CA GLY A 42 -22.89 -1.30 8.22
C GLY A 42 -21.98 -1.49 9.45
N LYS A 43 -20.97 -2.37 9.37
CA LYS A 43 -20.02 -2.60 10.47
C LYS A 43 -18.71 -1.84 10.25
N PRO A 44 -18.15 -1.19 11.29
CA PRO A 44 -16.89 -0.49 11.19
C PRO A 44 -15.70 -1.46 11.28
N PHE A 45 -14.80 -1.40 10.30
CA PHE A 45 -13.52 -2.10 10.27
C PHE A 45 -12.39 -1.09 10.36
N GLN A 46 -11.67 -1.10 11.47
CA GLN A 46 -10.56 -0.17 11.71
C GLN A 46 -9.26 -0.75 11.16
N LEU A 47 -8.50 0.05 10.42
CA LEU A 47 -7.22 -0.32 9.83
C LEU A 47 -6.15 0.66 10.36
N PRO A 48 -5.31 0.23 11.31
CA PRO A 48 -4.31 1.10 11.90
C PRO A 48 -3.16 1.38 10.92
N PRO A 49 -2.32 2.41 11.16
CA PRO A 49 -1.17 2.77 10.32
C PRO A 49 -0.28 1.59 9.93
N GLN A 50 0.01 0.70 10.87
CA GLN A 50 0.87 -0.46 10.67
C GLN A 50 0.28 -1.45 9.65
N ALA A 51 -1.03 -1.40 9.41
CA ALA A 51 -1.70 -2.28 8.48
C ALA A 51 -1.75 -1.73 7.05
N TYR A 52 -1.85 -0.40 6.87
CA TYR A 52 -1.91 0.23 5.54
C TYR A 52 -0.61 0.91 5.09
N VAL A 53 0.42 0.97 5.93
CA VAL A 53 1.77 1.39 5.55
C VAL A 53 2.65 0.16 5.40
N MET A 54 3.36 0.07 4.28
CA MET A 54 4.28 -1.02 4.01
C MET A 54 5.72 -0.54 3.97
N ARG A 55 6.62 -1.32 4.56
CA ARG A 55 8.06 -1.10 4.49
C ARG A 55 8.64 -1.90 3.33
N VAL A 56 9.30 -1.20 2.41
CA VAL A 56 9.96 -1.77 1.24
C VAL A 56 11.45 -1.82 1.53
N THR A 57 11.99 -3.04 1.61
CA THR A 57 13.42 -3.29 1.74
C THR A 57 13.96 -3.92 0.47
N GLY A 58 15.06 -3.39 -0.07
CA GLY A 58 15.68 -3.88 -1.28
C GLY A 58 17.11 -3.38 -1.44
N ALA A 59 17.71 -3.70 -2.57
CA ALA A 59 19.01 -3.19 -2.97
C ALA A 59 18.95 -2.82 -4.45
N THR A 60 19.24 -1.56 -4.79
CA THR A 60 19.37 -1.11 -6.17
C THR A 60 20.84 -0.98 -6.52
N LEU A 61 21.18 -1.35 -7.76
CA LEU A 61 22.51 -1.10 -8.32
C LEU A 61 22.46 0.29 -8.96
N GLU A 62 23.19 1.24 -8.40
CA GLU A 62 23.45 2.51 -9.07
C GLU A 62 24.64 2.30 -10.01
N ALA A 63 24.35 1.97 -11.28
CA ALA A 63 25.28 1.99 -12.39
C ALA A 63 24.69 2.86 -13.49
N ASN A 64 25.42 3.88 -13.94
CA ASN A 64 24.93 4.82 -14.94
C ASN A 64 25.20 4.32 -16.36
N ASP A 65 26.18 3.44 -16.55
CA ASP A 65 26.48 2.78 -17.83
C ASP A 65 27.16 1.40 -17.67
N ILE A 66 27.43 0.73 -18.80
CA ILE A 66 28.07 -0.60 -18.82
C ILE A 66 29.52 -0.54 -18.30
N TRP A 67 30.20 0.59 -18.44
CA TRP A 67 31.58 0.74 -17.97
C TRP A 67 31.63 0.79 -16.44
N ASP A 68 30.63 1.37 -15.79
CA ASP A 68 30.42 1.32 -14.33
C ASP A 68 30.29 -0.10 -13.77
N ILE A 69 29.82 -1.07 -14.58
CA ILE A 69 29.67 -2.47 -14.16
C ILE A 69 30.95 -3.27 -14.42
N LEU A 70 31.61 -3.02 -15.56
CA LEU A 70 32.74 -3.82 -16.02
C LEU A 70 34.06 -3.43 -15.34
N PHE A 71 34.25 -2.14 -15.00
CA PHE A 71 35.53 -1.64 -14.48
C PHE A 71 35.44 -1.06 -13.06
N PHE A 72 34.24 -0.69 -12.61
CA PHE A 72 34.01 -0.14 -11.28
C PHE A 72 33.10 -1.08 -10.47
N LYS A 73 33.28 -1.13 -9.14
CA LYS A 73 32.36 -1.89 -8.29
C LYS A 73 31.05 -1.10 -8.21
N PRO A 74 29.91 -1.64 -8.66
CA PRO A 74 28.65 -0.90 -8.64
C PRO A 74 28.29 -0.51 -7.20
N LYS A 75 27.82 0.72 -6.99
CA LYS A 75 27.34 1.16 -5.68
C LYS A 75 25.99 0.50 -5.42
N ILE A 76 25.94 -0.36 -4.40
CA ILE A 76 24.69 -0.96 -3.95
C ILE A 76 24.02 0.02 -2.99
N ARG A 77 22.90 0.60 -3.40
CA ARG A 77 22.05 1.40 -2.52
C ARG A 77 21.01 0.49 -1.87
N LYS A 78 21.07 0.35 -0.54
CA LYS A 78 20.01 -0.32 0.21
C LYS A 78 18.78 0.58 0.21
N LEU A 79 17.68 0.08 -0.33
CA LEU A 79 16.37 0.71 -0.26
C LEU A 79 15.72 0.22 1.04
N ASP A 80 15.36 1.14 1.92
CA ASP A 80 14.60 0.82 3.13
C ASP A 80 13.68 2.00 3.40
N MET A 81 12.44 1.91 2.91
CA MET A 81 11.49 3.02 2.99
C MET A 81 10.07 2.57 3.31
N CYS A 82 9.32 3.39 4.04
CA CYS A 82 7.89 3.25 4.20
C CYS A 82 7.12 3.92 3.05
N MET A 83 6.10 3.24 2.56
CA MET A 83 5.16 3.77 1.57
C MET A 83 3.73 3.35 1.89
N PRO A 84 2.73 4.18 1.51
CA PRO A 84 1.32 3.81 1.65
C PRO A 84 0.99 2.61 0.75
N ALA A 85 0.25 1.63 1.29
CA ALA A 85 -0.15 0.43 0.57
C ALA A 85 -1.47 0.64 -0.21
N PHE A 86 -1.55 1.76 -0.94
CA PHE A 86 -2.69 2.14 -1.78
C PHE A 86 -2.29 2.24 -3.26
N MET A 87 -3.21 1.92 -4.16
CA MET A 87 -3.05 2.17 -5.60
C MET A 87 -4.37 2.69 -6.19
N GLN A 88 -4.32 3.65 -7.11
CA GLN A 88 -5.54 4.09 -7.78
C GLN A 88 -6.09 3.02 -8.72
N ILE A 89 -7.41 2.84 -8.74
CA ILE A 89 -8.09 2.05 -9.76
C ILE A 89 -9.40 2.70 -10.19
N ASP A 90 -9.51 3.10 -11.46
CA ASP A 90 -10.73 3.69 -12.01
C ASP A 90 -11.49 2.63 -12.81
N MET A 91 -12.14 1.72 -12.08
CA MET A 91 -12.96 0.66 -12.64
C MET A 91 -14.35 0.69 -12.02
N ALA A 92 -15.36 0.31 -12.82
CA ALA A 92 -16.74 0.21 -12.39
C ALA A 92 -17.31 -1.17 -12.72
N SER A 93 -18.14 -1.69 -11.83
CA SER A 93 -18.96 -2.87 -12.03
C SER A 93 -20.41 -2.48 -12.32
N LYS A 94 -21.27 -3.47 -12.57
CA LYS A 94 -22.74 -3.26 -12.63
C LYS A 94 -23.35 -2.63 -11.36
N HIS A 95 -22.62 -2.63 -10.25
CA HIS A 95 -23.04 -2.06 -8.96
C HIS A 95 -22.34 -0.74 -8.61
N GLY A 96 -21.57 -0.16 -9.54
CA GLY A 96 -20.84 1.10 -9.34
C GLY A 96 -19.32 0.93 -9.21
N PRO A 97 -18.61 2.00 -8.80
CA PRO A 97 -17.14 2.01 -8.66
C PRO A 97 -16.66 0.90 -7.73
N ILE A 98 -15.54 0.28 -8.09
CA ILE A 98 -15.01 -0.85 -7.33
C ILE A 98 -13.92 -0.42 -6.36
N TRP A 99 -13.88 -1.11 -5.23
CA TRP A 99 -12.74 -1.12 -4.32
C TRP A 99 -12.12 -2.51 -4.33
N ILE A 100 -10.78 -2.57 -4.31
CA ILE A 100 -10.06 -3.83 -4.09
C ILE A 100 -9.47 -3.80 -2.68
N MET A 101 -9.96 -4.68 -1.80
CA MET A 101 -9.42 -4.86 -0.45
C MET A 101 -8.28 -5.88 -0.49
N GLY A 102 -7.06 -5.38 -0.71
CA GLY A 102 -5.86 -6.19 -0.89
C GLY A 102 -5.21 -6.71 0.40
N MET A 103 -3.95 -7.12 0.30
CA MET A 103 -3.15 -7.70 1.40
C MET A 103 -3.08 -6.88 2.68
N PRO A 104 -2.97 -5.53 2.64
CA PRO A 104 -3.03 -4.71 3.85
C PRO A 104 -4.26 -5.03 4.72
N PHE A 105 -5.41 -5.23 4.09
CA PHE A 105 -6.66 -5.56 4.78
C PHE A 105 -6.71 -7.05 5.16
N LEU A 106 -6.42 -7.95 4.22
CA LEU A 106 -6.53 -9.41 4.44
C LEU A 106 -5.50 -9.96 5.44
N ARG A 107 -4.35 -9.30 5.62
CA ARG A 107 -3.37 -9.66 6.65
C ARG A 107 -3.82 -9.24 8.04
N TYR A 108 -4.51 -8.12 8.14
CA TYR A 108 -4.98 -7.59 9.42
C TYR A 108 -6.29 -8.27 9.86
N TYR A 109 -7.17 -8.57 8.90
CA TYR A 109 -8.45 -9.25 9.14
C TYR A 109 -8.46 -10.65 8.52
N HIS A 110 -8.64 -11.66 9.38
CA HIS A 110 -8.93 -13.02 8.92
C HIS A 110 -10.19 -13.03 8.05
N THR A 111 -10.05 -13.53 6.82
CA THR A 111 -11.11 -13.53 5.82
C THR A 111 -11.39 -14.96 5.36
N THR A 112 -12.63 -15.40 5.51
CA THR A 112 -13.10 -16.70 5.02
C THR A 112 -13.88 -16.49 3.72
N PHE A 113 -13.63 -17.35 2.73
CA PHE A 113 -14.38 -17.37 1.48
C PHE A 113 -15.23 -18.63 1.47
N ASP A 114 -16.51 -18.48 1.77
CA ASP A 114 -17.49 -19.56 1.61
C ASP A 114 -17.96 -19.62 0.16
N ARG A 115 -18.03 -20.83 -0.40
CA ARG A 115 -18.49 -21.10 -1.77
C ARG A 115 -19.79 -21.90 -1.80
N THR A 116 -20.31 -22.26 -0.63
CA THR A 116 -21.45 -23.16 -0.46
C THR A 116 -22.76 -22.43 -0.19
N GLU A 117 -22.72 -21.10 -0.10
CA GLU A 117 -23.89 -20.21 -0.27
C GLU A 117 -23.91 -19.60 -1.68
#